data_AF-A0A956S113-F1
#
_entry.id   AF-A0A956S113-F1
#
_cell.length_a   1.000
_cell.length_b   1.000
_cell.length_c   1.000
_cell.angle_alpha   90.00
_cell.angle_beta   90.00
_cell.angle_gamma   90.00
#
_symmetry.space_group_name_H-M   'P 1'
#
loop_
_entity.id
_entity.type
_entity.pdbx_description
1 polymer ?
#
loop_
_entity_poly.entity_id
_entity_poly.type
_entity_poly.pdbx_seq_one_letter_code
_entity_poly.pdbx_strand_id
1 'polypeptide(L)'
;MPRSRSRRVPRVPAALVVLTACAPADDGPTSDVALDSPAVDAALAAVRPAAVEGHIRALAADSLLGRAPGTPGYEGASRYVETQLRDLGLAPAGEDGGFRQAVTLRESLVDASASRMTLEREGRSLPLEYGTDYYLSPDPNREDATVTAPVVFAGYGVSAPGFGYDDYEGLDVEGRIVAVLSGAPPSLPSNPRAYYSSGGVKRDEAAARGAVGLISFNAPDDPRFRWDVSVARAQRGGFAWTRGEETSAGESPIQGSATLNSGAVEVLFAGSPVPLDSVLARASASVPQRMELPVTATLTTRTRHRSVESHNLVARLEGSDPDLRDEHVVYVAHIDHFGVGVAVDGDSIYNGAHDNASGSAIVLEIARAFTALPAAPRRSVVFLFVTAEEWGLLGSDYWVRHPTVPQESIVANFSLDMPFLFHPLRDIVPYGADHSTLDDDVRAAAARMGLAIGPDPIPEQVLFIRSDHFSFIRQGIPALFIKSGFETGDERDGSAINAAWRRDVYHTPRDEADQGFDFAAGVSHAQVNFLTGYHVAMRRARPTWKAGDFFGRIFGTPPAS
;
A
#
# COMPACT_ATOMS: atom_id res chain seq x y z
N MET A 1 56.53 77.18 10.31
CA MET A 1 56.16 78.04 11.46
C MET A 1 54.64 78.20 11.49
N PRO A 2 54.01 78.19 12.67
CA PRO A 2 52.68 77.60 12.88
C PRO A 2 51.57 78.65 12.98
N ARG A 3 50.33 78.26 12.67
CA ARG A 3 49.12 78.79 13.33
C ARG A 3 48.08 77.69 13.51
N SER A 4 47.89 77.30 14.77
CA SER A 4 46.77 76.48 15.23
C SER A 4 45.46 77.25 15.12
N ARG A 5 44.40 76.59 14.67
CA ARG A 5 43.01 76.97 14.99
C ARG A 5 42.17 75.71 15.22
N SER A 6 41.68 75.60 16.44
CA SER A 6 40.71 74.62 16.92
C SER A 6 39.42 74.66 16.10
N ARG A 7 38.98 73.51 15.58
CA ARG A 7 37.60 73.34 15.11
C ARG A 7 36.80 72.58 16.17
N ARG A 8 35.80 73.27 16.72
CA ARG A 8 34.74 72.70 17.56
C ARG A 8 33.83 71.85 16.65
N VAL A 9 33.58 70.61 17.04
CA VAL A 9 32.59 69.72 16.43
C VAL A 9 31.22 70.01 17.06
N PRO A 10 30.13 70.17 16.28
CA PRO A 10 28.79 70.37 16.84
C PRO A 10 28.21 69.04 17.37
N ARG A 11 27.55 69.11 18.52
CA ARG A 11 26.76 68.02 19.11
C ARG A 11 25.47 67.86 18.30
N VAL A 12 25.30 66.71 17.65
CA VAL A 12 24.03 66.25 17.06
C VAL A 12 23.22 65.54 18.16
N PRO A 13 21.91 65.80 18.31
CA PRO A 13 21.10 65.15 19.34
C PRO A 13 20.90 63.67 18.99
N ALA A 14 21.07 62.80 19.98
CA ALA A 14 20.78 61.38 19.87
C ALA A 14 19.27 61.19 19.71
N ALA A 15 18.84 60.81 18.50
CA ALA A 15 17.50 60.30 18.26
C ALA A 15 17.41 58.90 18.89
N LEU A 16 16.52 58.77 19.88
CA LEU A 16 16.15 57.51 20.51
C LEU A 16 15.41 56.66 19.47
N VAL A 17 16.12 55.76 18.80
CA VAL A 17 15.49 54.72 17.96
C VAL A 17 14.84 53.73 18.92
N VAL A 18 13.51 53.76 19.00
CA VAL A 18 12.72 52.69 19.58
C VAL A 18 12.86 51.49 18.64
N LEU A 19 13.80 50.60 18.95
CA LEU A 19 13.84 49.25 18.41
C LEU A 19 12.61 48.52 18.96
N THR A 20 11.50 48.55 18.21
CA THR A 20 10.46 47.53 18.35
C THR A 20 11.12 46.21 17.97
N ALA A 21 11.52 45.44 18.99
CA ALA A 21 11.85 44.04 18.81
C ALA A 21 10.60 43.34 18.27
N CYS A 22 10.60 43.01 16.98
CA CYS A 22 9.75 41.94 16.48
C CYS A 22 10.22 40.68 17.20
N ALA A 23 9.48 40.27 18.22
CA ALA A 23 9.56 38.90 18.70
C ALA A 23 9.30 37.98 17.49
N PRO A 24 10.06 36.89 17.31
CA PRO A 24 9.63 35.85 16.41
C PRO A 24 8.26 35.37 16.91
N ALA A 25 7.28 35.34 16.02
CA ALA A 25 6.04 34.63 16.30
C ALA A 25 6.43 33.17 16.59
N ASP A 26 6.15 32.76 17.81
CA ASP A 26 6.34 31.41 18.30
C ASP A 26 5.21 30.57 17.68
N ASP A 27 5.35 30.19 16.41
CA ASP A 27 4.41 29.31 15.70
C ASP A 27 4.66 27.86 16.16
N GLY A 28 4.28 27.57 17.41
CA GLY A 28 4.14 26.21 17.90
C GLY A 28 3.05 25.44 17.14
N PRO A 29 3.15 24.10 17.02
CA PRO A 29 2.19 23.32 16.24
C PRO A 29 0.97 22.96 17.11
N THR A 30 -0.07 23.81 17.13
CA THR A 30 -1.42 23.39 17.56
C THR A 30 -2.54 24.19 16.86
N SER A 31 -3.20 23.50 15.92
CA SER A 31 -4.64 23.49 15.58
C SER A 31 -5.52 24.75 15.83
N ASP A 32 -5.57 25.67 14.87
CA ASP A 32 -6.68 26.63 14.73
C ASP A 32 -7.90 26.05 13.98
N VAL A 33 -7.90 24.74 13.66
CA VAL A 33 -9.00 24.09 12.94
C VAL A 33 -9.99 23.50 13.93
N ALA A 34 -11.14 24.16 14.10
CA ALA A 34 -12.24 23.65 14.91
C ALA A 34 -12.96 22.49 14.20
N LEU A 35 -12.91 21.29 14.81
CA LEU A 35 -13.73 20.13 14.41
C LEU A 35 -15.13 20.14 15.05
N ASP A 36 -15.33 20.95 16.09
CA ASP A 36 -16.61 21.17 16.76
C ASP A 36 -17.30 22.43 16.19
N SER A 37 -17.89 22.31 15.00
CA SER A 37 -18.64 23.41 14.39
C SER A 37 -19.93 22.94 13.73
N PRO A 38 -20.97 23.80 13.63
CA PRO A 38 -22.22 23.43 12.97
C PRO A 38 -22.04 22.97 11.51
N ALA A 39 -21.04 23.52 10.81
CA ALA A 39 -20.71 23.13 9.44
C ALA A 39 -20.17 21.69 9.38
N VAL A 40 -19.26 21.34 10.30
CA VAL A 40 -18.72 19.98 10.42
C VAL A 40 -19.81 19.01 10.86
N ASP A 41 -20.65 19.38 11.83
CA ASP A 41 -21.76 18.53 12.29
C ASP A 41 -22.76 18.23 11.15
N ALA A 42 -23.06 19.22 10.30
CA ALA A 42 -23.89 19.01 9.12
C ALA A 42 -23.25 18.05 8.11
N ALA A 43 -21.94 18.17 7.88
CA ALA A 43 -21.19 17.25 7.01
C ALA A 43 -21.18 15.81 7.57
N LEU A 44 -20.99 15.64 8.88
CA LEU A 44 -21.05 14.33 9.54
C LEU A 44 -22.44 13.69 9.43
N ALA A 45 -23.50 14.50 9.55
CA ALA A 45 -24.89 14.04 9.45
C ALA A 45 -25.34 13.70 8.01
N ALA A 46 -24.58 14.14 6.99
CA ALA A 46 -24.88 13.82 5.60
C ALA A 46 -24.60 12.36 5.25
N VAL A 47 -23.71 11.70 6.00
CA VAL A 47 -23.35 10.28 5.82
C VAL A 47 -24.38 9.39 6.49
N ARG A 48 -24.90 8.39 5.77
CA ARG A 48 -26.00 7.55 6.26
C ARG A 48 -25.73 6.06 6.05
N PRO A 49 -26.15 5.18 6.99
CA PRO A 49 -25.94 3.73 6.83
C PRO A 49 -26.52 3.17 5.53
N ALA A 50 -27.72 3.62 5.14
CA ALA A 50 -28.37 3.17 3.90
C ALA A 50 -27.62 3.60 2.63
N ALA A 51 -26.85 4.70 2.67
CA ALA A 51 -26.03 5.12 1.53
C ALA A 51 -24.79 4.22 1.42
N VAL A 52 -24.10 3.96 2.54
CA VAL A 52 -22.98 3.00 2.61
C VAL A 52 -23.40 1.62 2.10
N GLU A 53 -24.53 1.09 2.60
CA GLU A 53 -25.09 -0.19 2.14
C GLU A 53 -25.39 -0.17 0.65
N GLY A 54 -26.05 0.89 0.15
CA GLY A 54 -26.39 1.02 -1.26
C GLY A 54 -25.17 1.00 -2.18
N HIS A 55 -24.08 1.67 -1.79
CA HIS A 55 -22.81 1.65 -2.52
C HIS A 55 -22.17 0.26 -2.53
N ILE A 56 -22.11 -0.40 -1.37
CA ILE A 56 -21.54 -1.76 -1.26
C ILE A 56 -22.32 -2.73 -2.14
N ARG A 57 -23.65 -2.75 -2.04
CA ARG A 57 -24.51 -3.64 -2.84
C ARG A 57 -24.40 -3.38 -4.33
N ALA A 58 -24.33 -2.11 -4.74
CA ALA A 58 -24.21 -1.75 -6.15
C ALA A 58 -22.87 -2.21 -6.74
N LEU A 59 -21.77 -1.99 -6.01
CA LEU A 59 -20.44 -2.37 -6.45
C LEU A 59 -20.21 -3.89 -6.38
N ALA A 60 -20.80 -4.58 -5.40
CA ALA A 60 -20.67 -6.03 -5.21
C ALA A 60 -21.75 -6.87 -5.92
N ALA A 61 -22.45 -6.32 -6.90
CA ALA A 61 -23.48 -7.05 -7.63
C ALA A 61 -22.87 -8.04 -8.64
N ASP A 62 -23.45 -9.25 -8.75
CA ASP A 62 -23.09 -10.26 -9.76
C ASP A 62 -23.04 -9.72 -11.19
N SER A 63 -23.87 -8.73 -11.51
CA SER A 63 -23.91 -8.09 -12.83
C SER A 63 -22.61 -7.37 -13.19
N LEU A 64 -21.75 -7.10 -12.19
CA LEU A 64 -20.42 -6.53 -12.34
C LEU A 64 -19.31 -7.59 -12.39
N LEU A 65 -19.65 -8.88 -12.36
CA LEU A 65 -18.75 -10.01 -12.65
C LEU A 65 -17.40 -9.93 -11.92
N GLY A 66 -17.42 -9.49 -10.67
CA GLY A 66 -16.23 -9.34 -9.82
C GLY A 66 -15.22 -8.27 -10.23
N ARG A 67 -15.57 -7.37 -11.17
CA ARG A 67 -14.83 -6.13 -11.47
C ARG A 67 -13.33 -6.29 -11.77
N ALA A 68 -12.90 -7.37 -12.41
CA ALA A 68 -11.48 -7.48 -12.80
C ALA A 68 -11.06 -6.37 -13.79
N PRO A 69 -9.82 -5.86 -13.73
CA PRO A 69 -9.34 -4.81 -14.63
C PRO A 69 -9.59 -5.12 -16.10
N GLY A 70 -10.02 -4.11 -16.87
CA GLY A 70 -10.31 -4.24 -18.31
C GLY A 70 -11.51 -5.12 -18.68
N THR A 71 -12.33 -5.55 -17.71
CA THR A 71 -13.56 -6.32 -17.99
C THR A 71 -14.80 -5.42 -18.13
N PRO A 72 -15.90 -5.91 -18.75
CA PRO A 72 -17.18 -5.21 -18.74
C PRO A 72 -17.70 -4.90 -17.33
N GLY A 73 -17.35 -5.75 -16.35
CA GLY A 73 -17.67 -5.58 -14.94
C GLY A 73 -17.01 -4.35 -14.32
N TYR A 74 -15.70 -4.19 -14.54
CA TYR A 74 -14.95 -3.01 -14.10
C TYR A 74 -15.49 -1.73 -14.74
N GLU A 75 -15.80 -1.78 -16.03
CA GLU A 75 -16.41 -0.65 -16.74
C GLU A 75 -17.81 -0.31 -16.18
N GLY A 76 -18.60 -1.31 -15.79
CA GLY A 76 -19.89 -1.12 -15.10
C GLY A 76 -19.73 -0.42 -13.74
N ALA A 77 -18.79 -0.88 -12.92
CA ALA A 77 -18.46 -0.27 -11.64
C ALA A 77 -17.95 1.17 -11.81
N SER A 78 -17.11 1.40 -12.81
CA SER A 78 -16.56 2.72 -13.10
C SER A 78 -17.65 3.73 -13.46
N ARG A 79 -18.62 3.33 -14.31
CA ARG A 79 -19.79 4.16 -14.60
C ARG A 79 -20.64 4.46 -13.38
N TYR A 80 -20.79 3.49 -12.47
CA TYR A 80 -21.50 3.71 -11.22
C TYR A 80 -20.80 4.80 -10.40
N VAL A 81 -19.49 4.68 -10.17
CA VAL A 81 -18.69 5.66 -9.41
C VAL A 81 -18.73 7.03 -10.08
N GLU A 82 -18.50 7.13 -11.40
CA GLU A 82 -18.62 8.40 -12.14
C GLU A 82 -19.99 9.06 -11.96
N THR A 83 -21.06 8.28 -11.96
CA THR A 83 -22.42 8.79 -11.73
C THR A 83 -22.54 9.37 -10.33
N GLN A 84 -22.06 8.66 -9.31
CA GLN A 84 -22.07 9.17 -7.94
C GLN A 84 -21.25 10.46 -7.79
N LEU A 85 -20.08 10.54 -8.42
CA LEU A 85 -19.23 11.73 -8.39
C LEU A 85 -19.90 12.94 -9.06
N ARG A 86 -20.59 12.72 -10.19
CA ARG A 86 -21.37 13.76 -10.88
C ARG A 86 -22.56 14.23 -10.07
N ASP A 87 -23.29 13.29 -9.44
CA ASP A 87 -24.46 13.60 -8.60
C ASP A 87 -24.06 14.42 -7.36
N LEU A 88 -22.83 14.25 -6.88
CA LEU A 88 -22.24 15.07 -5.82
C LEU A 88 -21.73 16.44 -6.30
N GLY A 89 -21.76 16.71 -7.61
CA GLY A 89 -21.30 17.97 -8.20
C GLY A 89 -19.78 18.13 -8.25
N LEU A 90 -19.02 17.04 -8.14
CA LEU A 90 -17.56 17.09 -8.19
C LEU A 90 -17.04 17.34 -9.60
N ALA A 91 -15.94 18.08 -9.70
CA ALA A 91 -15.31 18.35 -10.98
C ALA A 91 -14.49 17.14 -11.45
N PRO A 92 -14.53 16.78 -12.74
CA PRO A 92 -13.61 15.81 -13.31
C PRO A 92 -12.15 16.30 -13.18
N ALA A 93 -11.25 15.39 -12.81
CA ALA A 93 -9.82 15.66 -12.67
C ALA A 93 -8.94 14.55 -13.29
N GLY A 94 -9.50 13.78 -14.22
CA GLY A 94 -8.78 12.82 -15.05
C GLY A 94 -8.17 13.48 -16.29
N GLU A 95 -7.98 12.70 -17.34
CA GLU A 95 -7.45 13.13 -18.62
C GLU A 95 -8.57 13.75 -19.49
N ASP A 96 -8.16 14.62 -20.43
CA ASP A 96 -9.05 15.26 -21.42
C ASP A 96 -10.31 15.94 -20.86
N GLY A 97 -10.25 16.42 -19.61
CA GLY A 97 -11.38 17.05 -18.91
C GLY A 97 -12.46 16.07 -18.44
N GLY A 98 -12.20 14.76 -18.49
CA GLY A 98 -13.06 13.70 -17.98
C GLY A 98 -12.65 13.20 -16.59
N PHE A 99 -13.39 12.22 -16.07
CA PHE A 99 -13.03 11.56 -14.79
C PHE A 99 -11.93 10.51 -14.96
N ARG A 100 -11.72 9.99 -16.17
CA ARG A 100 -10.87 8.81 -16.38
C ARG A 100 -9.41 9.19 -16.60
N GLN A 101 -8.50 8.40 -16.05
CA GLN A 101 -7.08 8.37 -16.46
C GLN A 101 -6.80 6.96 -17.00
N ALA A 102 -6.34 6.86 -18.25
CA ALA A 102 -6.04 5.56 -18.86
C ALA A 102 -4.85 4.87 -18.17
N VAL A 103 -4.98 3.57 -17.94
CA VAL A 103 -3.95 2.70 -17.39
C VAL A 103 -3.84 1.46 -18.26
N THR A 104 -2.81 1.40 -19.09
CA THR A 104 -2.50 0.21 -19.87
C THR A 104 -1.74 -0.78 -18.99
N LEU A 105 -2.29 -1.98 -18.84
CA LEU A 105 -1.71 -3.06 -18.07
C LEU A 105 -1.18 -4.15 -19.00
N ARG A 106 0.00 -4.68 -18.69
CA ARG A 106 0.57 -5.87 -19.30
C ARG A 106 0.38 -7.05 -18.37
N GLU A 107 -0.56 -7.91 -18.71
CA GLU A 107 -0.72 -9.22 -18.08
C GLU A 107 0.42 -10.14 -18.52
N SER A 108 1.00 -10.88 -17.58
CA SER A 108 2.12 -11.78 -17.78
C SER A 108 1.78 -13.15 -17.19
N LEU A 109 1.81 -14.19 -18.03
CA LEU A 109 1.40 -15.56 -17.67
C LEU A 109 2.53 -16.53 -17.96
N VAL A 110 2.83 -17.41 -17.00
CA VAL A 110 3.80 -18.50 -17.23
C VAL A 110 3.18 -19.56 -18.14
N ASP A 111 3.90 -19.91 -19.20
CA ASP A 111 3.61 -21.11 -19.98
C ASP A 111 4.24 -22.33 -19.31
N ALA A 112 3.47 -23.00 -18.45
CA ALA A 112 3.96 -24.16 -17.69
C ALA A 112 4.45 -25.31 -18.57
N SER A 113 3.96 -25.43 -19.82
CA SER A 113 4.38 -26.51 -20.74
C SER A 113 5.77 -26.28 -21.33
N ALA A 114 6.22 -25.02 -21.35
CA ALA A 114 7.52 -24.60 -21.89
C ALA A 114 8.48 -24.10 -20.79
N SER A 115 8.05 -24.09 -19.53
CA SER A 115 8.83 -23.61 -18.39
C SER A 115 9.24 -24.76 -17.49
N ARG A 116 10.42 -24.64 -16.86
CA ARG A 116 10.93 -25.66 -15.94
C ARG A 116 11.94 -25.10 -14.95
N MET A 117 12.04 -25.74 -13.80
CA MET A 117 13.13 -25.60 -12.83
C MET A 117 13.81 -26.95 -12.66
N THR A 118 15.15 -26.94 -12.58
CA THR A 118 15.93 -28.12 -12.19
C THR A 118 16.95 -27.73 -11.13
N LEU A 119 17.15 -28.61 -10.16
CA LEU A 119 18.26 -28.53 -9.22
C LEU A 119 19.32 -29.56 -9.60
N GLU A 120 20.59 -29.22 -9.46
CA GLU A 120 21.70 -30.12 -9.70
C GLU A 120 22.62 -30.17 -8.48
N ARG A 121 23.01 -31.39 -8.09
CA ARG A 121 23.96 -31.65 -7.00
C ARG A 121 24.96 -32.71 -7.43
N GLU A 122 26.24 -32.43 -7.29
CA GLU A 122 27.33 -33.37 -7.65
C GLU A 122 27.19 -33.93 -9.08
N GLY A 123 26.73 -33.10 -10.03
CA GLY A 123 26.49 -33.50 -11.42
C GLY A 123 25.26 -34.39 -11.66
N ARG A 124 24.41 -34.58 -10.63
CA ARG A 124 23.13 -35.29 -10.76
C ARG A 124 21.99 -34.30 -10.78
N SER A 125 21.11 -34.45 -11.76
CA SER A 125 19.86 -33.70 -11.84
C SER A 125 18.86 -34.25 -10.80
N LEU A 126 18.25 -33.35 -10.05
CA LEU A 126 17.19 -33.61 -9.08
C LEU A 126 15.87 -33.17 -9.72
N PRO A 127 15.01 -34.11 -10.15
CA PRO A 127 13.77 -33.75 -10.81
C PRO A 127 12.81 -33.09 -9.82
N LEU A 128 12.13 -32.04 -10.29
CA LEU A 128 11.04 -31.36 -9.59
C LEU A 128 9.86 -31.24 -10.56
N GLU A 129 8.65 -31.32 -10.05
CA GLU A 129 7.41 -31.25 -10.83
C GLU A 129 6.75 -29.87 -10.68
N TYR A 130 6.45 -29.21 -11.81
CA TYR A 130 5.76 -27.91 -11.81
C TYR A 130 4.35 -28.04 -11.22
N GLY A 131 3.95 -27.11 -10.35
CA GLY A 131 2.67 -27.10 -9.65
C GLY A 131 2.62 -28.03 -8.43
N THR A 132 3.40 -29.10 -8.44
CA THR A 132 3.52 -30.02 -7.29
C THR A 132 4.62 -29.56 -6.35
N ASP A 133 5.84 -29.36 -6.86
CA ASP A 133 7.05 -29.04 -6.08
C ASP A 133 7.41 -27.55 -6.11
N TYR A 134 7.14 -26.89 -7.24
CA TYR A 134 7.45 -25.48 -7.43
C TYR A 134 6.46 -24.79 -8.38
N TYR A 135 6.42 -23.47 -8.34
CA TYR A 135 5.88 -22.67 -9.44
C TYR A 135 6.83 -21.51 -9.76
N LEU A 136 6.77 -21.00 -10.99
CA LEU A 136 7.59 -19.90 -11.45
C LEU A 136 6.78 -18.60 -11.44
N SER A 137 7.46 -17.48 -11.24
CA SER A 137 6.87 -16.16 -11.47
C SER A 137 7.05 -15.77 -12.94
N PRO A 138 6.03 -15.17 -13.58
CA PRO A 138 6.18 -14.63 -14.93
C PRO A 138 7.13 -13.43 -14.92
N ASP A 139 7.82 -13.21 -16.04
CA ASP A 139 8.68 -12.04 -16.23
C ASP A 139 7.88 -10.97 -17.00
N PRO A 140 7.62 -9.79 -16.39
CA PRO A 140 6.86 -8.74 -17.09
C PRO A 140 7.62 -8.16 -18.27
N ASN A 141 8.95 -8.27 -18.34
CA ASN A 141 9.78 -7.63 -19.36
C ASN A 141 10.26 -8.57 -20.46
N ARG A 142 10.26 -9.90 -20.22
CA ARG A 142 10.83 -10.89 -21.14
C ARG A 142 9.84 -12.03 -21.38
N GLU A 143 9.70 -12.43 -22.64
CA GLU A 143 8.97 -13.65 -22.98
C GLU A 143 9.80 -14.91 -22.73
N ASP A 144 11.13 -14.85 -22.91
CA ASP A 144 12.05 -15.96 -22.64
C ASP A 144 13.09 -15.54 -21.62
N ALA A 145 13.25 -16.35 -20.57
CA ALA A 145 14.37 -16.21 -19.66
C ALA A 145 14.90 -17.59 -19.24
N THR A 146 16.22 -17.73 -19.22
CA THR A 146 16.90 -18.88 -18.64
C THR A 146 18.10 -18.44 -17.84
N VAL A 147 18.18 -18.87 -16.58
CA VAL A 147 19.31 -18.59 -15.70
C VAL A 147 19.76 -19.89 -15.04
N THR A 148 21.07 -20.12 -15.03
CA THR A 148 21.72 -21.24 -14.34
C THR A 148 22.82 -20.68 -13.45
N ALA A 149 22.72 -20.89 -12.13
CA ALA A 149 23.72 -20.40 -11.20
C ALA A 149 23.75 -21.22 -9.89
N PRO A 150 24.87 -21.19 -9.15
CA PRO A 150 24.93 -21.70 -7.78
C PRO A 150 23.91 -20.98 -6.89
N VAL A 151 23.36 -21.71 -5.92
CA VAL A 151 22.37 -21.15 -4.98
C VAL A 151 23.04 -20.75 -3.66
N VAL A 152 22.73 -19.55 -3.18
CA VAL A 152 23.07 -19.09 -1.84
C VAL A 152 21.80 -18.87 -1.03
N PHE A 153 21.79 -19.22 0.24
CA PHE A 153 20.69 -18.93 1.15
C PHE A 153 21.01 -17.70 1.98
N ALA A 154 20.05 -16.78 2.09
CA ALA A 154 20.18 -15.53 2.83
C ALA A 154 19.00 -15.32 3.78
N GLY A 155 18.71 -16.27 4.69
CA GLY A 155 17.71 -16.08 5.75
C GLY A 155 16.35 -15.64 5.22
N TYR A 156 15.82 -14.53 5.73
CA TYR A 156 14.61 -13.89 5.18
C TYR A 156 14.90 -13.05 3.92
N GLY A 157 16.15 -12.81 3.56
CA GLY A 157 16.55 -11.90 2.48
C GLY A 157 16.44 -10.44 2.90
N VAL A 158 16.74 -10.15 4.17
CA VAL A 158 16.58 -8.81 4.77
C VAL A 158 17.93 -8.21 5.11
N SER A 159 18.19 -7.01 4.60
CA SER A 159 19.26 -6.12 5.08
C SER A 159 18.65 -4.91 5.76
N ALA A 160 18.76 -4.86 7.09
CA ALA A 160 18.16 -3.84 7.94
C ALA A 160 19.17 -3.40 9.03
N PRO A 161 20.36 -2.89 8.65
CA PRO A 161 21.43 -2.60 9.61
C PRO A 161 21.04 -1.57 10.68
N GLY A 162 20.13 -0.64 10.37
CA GLY A 162 19.57 0.30 11.35
C GLY A 162 18.77 -0.36 12.49
N PHE A 163 18.40 -1.63 12.34
CA PHE A 163 17.75 -2.47 13.35
C PHE A 163 18.67 -3.62 13.82
N GLY A 164 19.96 -3.60 13.45
CA GLY A 164 20.93 -4.63 13.83
C GLY A 164 20.69 -6.00 13.18
N TYR A 165 20.06 -6.06 12.01
CA TYR A 165 19.77 -7.31 11.30
C TYR A 165 20.28 -7.24 9.85
N ASP A 166 21.07 -8.21 9.41
CA ASP A 166 21.53 -8.31 8.02
C ASP A 166 21.82 -9.78 7.63
N ASP A 167 20.95 -10.36 6.79
CA ASP A 167 21.14 -11.72 6.26
C ASP A 167 22.26 -11.79 5.21
N TYR A 168 22.61 -10.67 4.58
CA TYR A 168 23.58 -10.65 3.49
C TYR A 168 25.02 -10.36 3.94
N GLU A 169 25.25 -10.07 5.22
CA GLU A 169 26.55 -9.64 5.73
C GLU A 169 27.67 -10.65 5.40
N GLY A 170 28.57 -10.31 4.48
CA GLY A 170 29.67 -11.21 4.08
C GLY A 170 29.24 -12.44 3.27
N LEU A 171 28.03 -12.43 2.69
CA LEU A 171 27.60 -13.39 1.68
C LEU A 171 27.95 -12.87 0.28
N ASP A 172 28.57 -13.70 -0.55
CA ASP A 172 28.80 -13.42 -1.97
C ASP A 172 27.54 -13.74 -2.78
N VAL A 173 26.96 -12.72 -3.42
CA VAL A 173 25.66 -12.79 -4.12
C VAL A 173 25.79 -12.58 -5.62
N GLU A 174 26.90 -12.01 -6.08
CA GLU A 174 27.11 -11.64 -7.49
C GLU A 174 26.99 -12.87 -8.40
N GLY A 175 26.08 -12.82 -9.37
CA GLY A 175 25.83 -13.91 -10.30
C GLY A 175 25.18 -15.15 -9.68
N ARG A 176 24.67 -15.08 -8.44
CA ARG A 176 24.03 -16.21 -7.74
C ARG A 176 22.50 -16.19 -7.87
N ILE A 177 21.88 -17.35 -7.65
CA ILE A 177 20.46 -17.45 -7.33
C ILE A 177 20.33 -17.39 -5.80
N VAL A 178 19.52 -16.48 -5.27
CA VAL A 178 19.35 -16.32 -3.82
C VAL A 178 18.10 -17.06 -3.36
N ALA A 179 18.24 -17.97 -2.41
CA ALA A 179 17.14 -18.60 -1.69
C ALA A 179 16.80 -17.80 -0.43
N VAL A 180 15.51 -17.52 -0.21
CA VAL A 180 15.01 -16.75 0.95
C VAL A 180 13.75 -17.38 1.54
N LEU A 181 13.60 -17.24 2.85
CA LEU A 181 12.36 -17.50 3.58
C LEU A 181 11.44 -16.28 3.48
N SER A 182 10.15 -16.50 3.21
CA SER A 182 9.13 -15.46 3.21
C SER A 182 8.93 -14.83 4.59
N GLY A 183 8.48 -13.59 4.63
CA GLY A 183 8.31 -12.81 5.85
C GLY A 183 9.58 -12.04 6.22
N ALA A 184 9.67 -11.61 7.47
CA ALA A 184 10.80 -10.84 7.98
C ALA A 184 10.99 -11.15 9.48
N PRO A 185 12.15 -10.81 10.06
CA PRO A 185 12.48 -11.15 11.45
C PRO A 185 11.41 -10.66 12.43
N PRO A 186 10.87 -11.53 13.29
CA PRO A 186 9.87 -11.15 14.30
C PRO A 186 10.31 -10.01 15.24
N SER A 187 11.60 -9.80 15.43
CA SER A 187 12.15 -8.72 16.26
C SER A 187 11.99 -7.32 15.65
N LEU A 188 11.70 -7.19 14.36
CA LEU A 188 11.51 -5.89 13.73
C LEU A 188 10.17 -5.25 14.16
N PRO A 189 10.12 -3.91 14.33
CA PRO A 189 8.85 -3.20 14.58
C PRO A 189 7.85 -3.42 13.43
N SER A 190 6.54 -3.33 13.69
CA SER A 190 5.49 -3.75 12.73
C SER A 190 5.67 -3.17 11.32
N ASN A 191 5.77 -1.85 11.17
CA ASN A 191 5.82 -1.23 9.83
C ASN A 191 7.15 -1.52 9.09
N PRO A 192 8.34 -1.43 9.71
CA PRO A 192 9.57 -1.97 9.12
C PRO A 192 9.50 -3.46 8.77
N ARG A 193 8.91 -4.29 9.65
CA ARG A 193 8.73 -5.73 9.39
C ARG A 193 7.84 -5.96 8.17
N ALA A 194 6.77 -5.17 8.03
CA ALA A 194 5.90 -5.20 6.86
C ALA A 194 6.68 -4.86 5.58
N TYR A 195 7.43 -3.76 5.59
CA TYR A 195 8.29 -3.35 4.48
C TYR A 195 9.27 -4.45 4.06
N TYR A 196 10.05 -4.98 5.00
CA TYR A 196 11.04 -6.02 4.71
C TYR A 196 10.43 -7.40 4.39
N SER A 197 9.15 -7.62 4.67
CA SER A 197 8.44 -8.84 4.25
C SER A 197 8.03 -8.84 2.78
N SER A 198 8.05 -7.66 2.12
CA SER A 198 7.68 -7.53 0.70
C SER A 198 8.60 -8.35 -0.21
N GLY A 199 8.00 -9.18 -1.07
CA GLY A 199 8.74 -9.91 -2.10
C GLY A 199 9.44 -8.98 -3.10
N GLY A 200 8.87 -7.80 -3.38
CA GLY A 200 9.52 -6.77 -4.20
C GLY A 200 10.80 -6.24 -3.55
N VAL A 201 10.71 -5.82 -2.28
CA VAL A 201 11.87 -5.33 -1.52
C VAL A 201 12.99 -6.37 -1.45
N LYS A 202 12.66 -7.64 -1.23
CA LYS A 202 13.65 -8.73 -1.21
C LYS A 202 14.29 -8.96 -2.58
N ARG A 203 13.50 -8.90 -3.66
CA ARG A 203 14.02 -9.00 -5.03
C ARG A 203 14.96 -7.84 -5.34
N ASP A 204 14.58 -6.61 -4.98
CA ASP A 204 15.37 -5.41 -5.24
C ASP A 204 16.69 -5.43 -4.44
N GLU A 205 16.64 -5.86 -3.18
CA GLU A 205 17.85 -6.03 -2.34
C GLU A 205 18.80 -7.10 -2.91
N ALA A 206 18.27 -8.25 -3.33
CA ALA A 206 19.08 -9.30 -3.97
C ALA A 206 19.67 -8.81 -5.30
N ALA A 207 18.86 -8.12 -6.12
CA ALA A 207 19.26 -7.55 -7.40
C ALA A 207 20.37 -6.50 -7.24
N ALA A 208 20.24 -5.61 -6.25
CA ALA A 208 21.24 -4.58 -5.94
C ALA A 208 22.61 -5.18 -5.55
N ARG A 209 22.64 -6.46 -5.14
CA ARG A 209 23.84 -7.23 -4.80
C ARG A 209 24.32 -8.16 -5.92
N GLY A 210 23.74 -8.03 -7.11
CA GLY A 210 24.14 -8.79 -8.30
C GLY A 210 23.51 -10.17 -8.44
N ALA A 211 22.47 -10.49 -7.68
CA ALA A 211 21.74 -11.74 -7.87
C ALA A 211 21.09 -11.79 -9.26
N VAL A 212 21.07 -12.99 -9.86
CA VAL A 212 20.48 -13.25 -11.18
C VAL A 212 19.20 -14.08 -11.12
N GLY A 213 18.83 -14.58 -9.93
CA GLY A 213 17.55 -15.23 -9.69
C GLY A 213 17.18 -15.29 -8.22
N LEU A 214 15.91 -15.57 -7.95
CA LEU A 214 15.36 -15.69 -6.59
C LEU A 214 14.60 -17.01 -6.43
N ILE A 215 14.81 -17.70 -5.31
CA ILE A 215 14.00 -18.84 -4.87
C ILE A 215 13.38 -18.45 -3.52
N SER A 216 12.07 -18.52 -3.39
CA SER A 216 11.37 -18.26 -2.13
C SER A 216 10.67 -19.51 -1.60
N PHE A 217 10.52 -19.57 -0.29
CA PHE A 217 9.69 -20.59 0.37
C PHE A 217 9.10 -20.05 1.67
N ASN A 218 8.05 -20.70 2.16
CA ASN A 218 7.37 -20.32 3.40
C ASN A 218 7.75 -21.28 4.53
N ALA A 219 7.55 -20.84 5.78
CA ALA A 219 7.59 -21.77 6.90
C ALA A 219 6.43 -22.79 6.75
N PRO A 220 6.67 -24.09 7.01
CA PRO A 220 5.71 -25.15 6.71
C PRO A 220 4.38 -25.03 7.49
N ASP A 221 4.43 -24.47 8.70
CA ASP A 221 3.27 -24.39 9.60
C ASP A 221 2.52 -23.04 9.52
N ASP A 222 2.85 -22.19 8.56
CA ASP A 222 2.22 -20.88 8.44
C ASP A 222 0.82 -20.99 7.80
N PRO A 223 -0.27 -20.76 8.57
CA PRO A 223 -1.63 -20.98 8.08
C PRO A 223 -2.04 -20.02 6.96
N ARG A 224 -1.27 -18.94 6.74
CA ARG A 224 -1.50 -17.97 5.67
C ARG A 224 -1.12 -18.54 4.29
N PHE A 225 -0.28 -19.58 4.26
CA PHE A 225 0.24 -20.15 3.02
C PHE A 225 -0.31 -21.55 2.79
N ARG A 226 -1.21 -21.64 1.81
CA ARG A 226 -1.79 -22.88 1.32
C ARG A 226 -1.22 -23.15 -0.07
N TRP A 227 -0.53 -24.28 -0.26
CA TRP A 227 0.18 -24.57 -1.51
C TRP A 227 -0.75 -24.63 -2.72
N ASP A 228 -1.86 -25.36 -2.57
CA ASP A 228 -2.94 -25.49 -3.55
C ASP A 228 -3.49 -24.12 -3.99
N VAL A 229 -3.75 -23.23 -3.02
CA VAL A 229 -4.21 -21.86 -3.28
C VAL A 229 -3.12 -21.04 -3.97
N SER A 230 -1.86 -21.18 -3.57
CA SER A 230 -0.73 -20.42 -4.12
C SER A 230 -0.49 -20.77 -5.59
N VAL A 231 -0.54 -22.06 -5.95
CA VAL A 231 -0.40 -22.54 -7.32
C VAL A 231 -1.59 -22.04 -8.18
N ALA A 232 -2.81 -22.15 -7.68
CA ALA A 232 -4.00 -21.66 -8.38
C ALA A 232 -3.94 -20.12 -8.62
N ARG A 233 -3.40 -19.36 -7.66
CA ARG A 233 -3.17 -17.91 -7.82
C ARG A 233 -2.07 -17.61 -8.83
N ALA A 234 -0.94 -18.32 -8.78
CA ALA A 234 0.17 -18.14 -9.72
C ALA A 234 -0.25 -18.37 -11.19
N GLN A 235 -1.21 -19.27 -11.43
CA GLN A 235 -1.77 -19.52 -12.76
C GLN A 235 -2.60 -18.34 -13.32
N ARG A 236 -3.03 -17.39 -12.47
CA ARG A 236 -3.71 -16.17 -12.91
C ARG A 236 -2.73 -15.14 -13.51
N GLY A 237 -1.43 -15.36 -13.38
CA GLY A 237 -0.40 -14.45 -13.86
C GLY A 237 -0.17 -13.25 -12.94
N GLY A 238 0.60 -12.29 -13.43
CA GLY A 238 0.85 -11.00 -12.78
C GLY A 238 0.65 -9.86 -13.76
N PHE A 239 0.59 -8.64 -13.24
CA PHE A 239 0.41 -7.44 -14.06
C PHE A 239 1.52 -6.42 -13.77
N ALA A 240 1.82 -5.62 -14.78
CA ALA A 240 2.58 -4.39 -14.64
C ALA A 240 1.88 -3.32 -15.48
N TRP A 241 1.80 -2.07 -15.01
CA TRP A 241 1.38 -1.01 -15.92
C TRP A 241 2.53 -0.68 -16.89
N THR A 242 2.17 -0.18 -18.07
CA THR A 242 3.12 0.25 -19.11
C THR A 242 2.77 1.64 -19.62
N ARG A 243 3.78 2.48 -19.85
CA ARG A 243 3.63 3.81 -20.45
C ARG A 243 4.77 4.05 -21.44
N GLY A 244 4.49 3.83 -22.73
CA GLY A 244 5.55 3.78 -23.73
C GLY A 244 6.52 2.63 -23.43
N GLU A 245 7.80 2.94 -23.23
CA GLU A 245 8.83 1.96 -22.83
C GLU A 245 8.91 1.76 -21.31
N GLU A 246 8.29 2.63 -20.52
CA GLU A 246 8.29 2.55 -19.06
C GLU A 246 7.34 1.45 -18.56
N THR A 247 7.73 0.77 -17.49
CA THR A 247 6.91 -0.25 -16.83
C THR A 247 7.10 -0.23 -15.32
N SER A 248 6.04 -0.53 -14.57
CA SER A 248 6.08 -0.59 -13.10
C SER A 248 7.06 -1.62 -12.54
N ALA A 249 7.44 -2.62 -13.34
CA ALA A 249 8.40 -3.64 -12.96
C ALA A 249 9.86 -3.17 -13.01
N GLY A 250 10.15 -2.04 -13.70
CA GLY A 250 11.51 -1.56 -13.94
C GLY A 250 12.39 -2.55 -14.69
N GLU A 251 13.69 -2.26 -14.79
CA GLU A 251 14.70 -3.23 -15.23
C GLU A 251 15.27 -3.97 -14.02
N SER A 252 15.53 -5.28 -14.16
CA SER A 252 16.10 -6.08 -13.07
C SER A 252 17.09 -7.13 -13.60
N PRO A 253 18.25 -7.34 -12.95
CA PRO A 253 19.17 -8.44 -13.27
C PRO A 253 18.58 -9.80 -12.91
N ILE A 254 17.51 -9.85 -12.11
CA ILE A 254 16.77 -11.09 -11.81
C ILE A 254 16.13 -11.59 -13.11
N GLN A 255 16.59 -12.74 -13.58
CA GLN A 255 16.13 -13.41 -14.80
C GLN A 255 15.11 -14.50 -14.53
N GLY A 256 15.03 -15.00 -13.29
CA GLY A 256 14.07 -16.04 -12.93
C GLY A 256 13.72 -15.98 -11.45
N SER A 257 12.46 -16.30 -11.14
CA SER A 257 12.01 -16.46 -9.76
C SER A 257 11.14 -17.70 -9.61
N ALA A 258 11.38 -18.46 -8.54
CA ALA A 258 10.62 -19.67 -8.23
C ALA A 258 10.16 -19.67 -6.77
N THR A 259 9.01 -20.26 -6.51
CA THR A 259 8.58 -20.60 -5.15
C THR A 259 8.52 -22.11 -5.00
N LEU A 260 9.04 -22.62 -3.89
CA LEU A 260 9.09 -24.05 -3.58
C LEU A 260 8.06 -24.44 -2.51
N ASN A 261 7.54 -25.66 -2.60
CA ASN A 261 6.80 -26.31 -1.51
C ASN A 261 7.77 -26.86 -0.45
N SER A 262 7.25 -27.36 0.68
CA SER A 262 8.11 -27.88 1.77
C SER A 262 9.02 -29.04 1.36
N GLY A 263 8.53 -29.99 0.55
CA GLY A 263 9.34 -31.13 0.10
C GLY A 263 10.49 -30.71 -0.82
N ALA A 264 10.26 -29.78 -1.73
CA ALA A 264 11.28 -29.24 -2.61
C ALA A 264 12.31 -28.38 -1.84
N VAL A 265 11.92 -27.75 -0.74
CA VAL A 265 12.85 -27.07 0.17
C VAL A 265 13.76 -28.08 0.88
N GLU A 266 13.25 -29.23 1.32
CA GLU A 266 14.10 -30.31 1.85
C GLU A 266 15.12 -30.77 0.81
N VAL A 267 14.70 -30.92 -0.45
CA VAL A 267 15.61 -31.24 -1.57
C VAL A 267 16.64 -30.13 -1.75
N LEU A 268 16.26 -28.85 -1.71
CA LEU A 268 17.14 -27.69 -1.85
C LEU A 268 18.23 -27.67 -0.76
N PHE A 269 17.85 -27.90 0.51
CA PHE A 269 18.75 -27.83 1.67
C PHE A 269 19.51 -29.13 1.96
N ALA A 270 19.18 -30.25 1.32
CA ALA A 270 19.85 -31.52 1.58
C ALA A 270 21.38 -31.43 1.35
N GLY A 271 22.16 -31.94 2.31
CA GLY A 271 23.63 -31.85 2.29
C GLY A 271 24.19 -30.47 2.66
N SER A 272 23.36 -29.48 2.99
CA SER A 272 23.84 -28.17 3.48
C SER A 272 24.47 -28.29 4.87
N PRO A 273 25.34 -27.33 5.27
CA PRO A 273 26.02 -27.36 6.57
C PRO A 273 25.07 -27.22 7.77
N VAL A 274 23.86 -26.68 7.57
CA VAL A 274 22.88 -26.44 8.63
C VAL A 274 21.56 -27.09 8.22
N PRO A 275 21.01 -28.04 9.02
CA PRO A 275 19.73 -28.68 8.70
C PRO A 275 18.58 -27.67 8.60
N LEU A 276 17.59 -27.96 7.73
CA LEU A 276 16.43 -27.08 7.49
C LEU A 276 15.68 -26.73 8.78
N ASP A 277 15.48 -27.69 9.69
CA ASP A 277 14.82 -27.42 10.98
C ASP A 277 15.59 -26.39 11.82
N SER A 278 16.92 -26.42 11.77
CA SER A 278 17.76 -25.43 12.45
C SER A 278 17.71 -24.07 11.76
N VAL A 279 17.58 -24.04 10.42
CA VAL A 279 17.35 -22.81 9.65
C VAL A 279 16.03 -22.15 10.07
N LEU A 280 14.94 -22.92 10.14
CA LEU A 280 13.62 -22.44 10.55
C LEU A 280 13.61 -21.97 12.00
N ALA A 281 14.24 -22.72 12.92
CA ALA A 281 14.35 -22.32 14.33
C ALA A 281 15.12 -21.01 14.51
N ARG A 282 16.23 -20.82 13.78
CA ARG A 282 17.02 -19.57 13.79
C ARG A 282 16.24 -18.39 13.21
N ALA A 283 15.47 -18.62 12.14
CA ALA A 283 14.62 -17.59 11.54
C ALA A 283 13.58 -17.07 12.54
N SER A 284 12.85 -17.98 13.20
CA SER A 284 11.86 -17.64 14.23
C SER A 284 12.48 -16.90 15.42
N ALA A 285 13.75 -17.19 15.74
CA ALA A 285 14.53 -16.49 16.76
C ALA A 285 15.14 -15.15 16.27
N SER A 286 14.83 -14.69 15.06
CA SER A 286 15.41 -13.48 14.45
C SER A 286 16.94 -13.50 14.38
N VAL A 287 17.54 -14.67 14.18
CA VAL A 287 18.99 -14.81 14.02
C VAL A 287 19.33 -14.71 12.53
N PRO A 288 20.13 -13.72 12.09
CA PRO A 288 20.60 -13.65 10.71
C PRO A 288 21.33 -14.92 10.31
N GLN A 289 21.12 -15.35 9.07
CA GLN A 289 21.70 -16.59 8.60
C GLN A 289 21.96 -16.58 7.10
N ARG A 290 23.09 -17.17 6.73
CA ARG A 290 23.56 -17.23 5.35
C ARG A 290 24.46 -18.43 5.15
N MET A 291 24.39 -19.02 3.97
CA MET A 291 25.26 -20.12 3.58
C MET A 291 25.19 -20.34 2.07
N GLU A 292 26.25 -20.92 1.50
CA GLU A 292 26.14 -21.54 0.19
C GLU A 292 25.36 -22.85 0.32
N LEU A 293 24.47 -23.12 -0.64
CA LEU A 293 23.81 -24.42 -0.74
C LEU A 293 24.56 -25.30 -1.74
N PRO A 294 24.65 -26.62 -1.53
CA PRO A 294 25.39 -27.53 -2.40
C PRO A 294 24.56 -27.88 -3.64
N VAL A 295 24.00 -26.87 -4.31
CA VAL A 295 23.14 -27.01 -5.49
C VAL A 295 23.36 -25.87 -6.48
N THR A 296 23.28 -26.22 -7.75
CA THR A 296 23.09 -25.27 -8.85
C THR A 296 21.62 -25.36 -9.27
N ALA A 297 20.96 -24.22 -9.48
CA ALA A 297 19.60 -24.18 -9.98
C ALA A 297 19.61 -23.69 -11.43
N THR A 298 18.75 -24.27 -12.27
CA THR A 298 18.38 -23.72 -13.57
C THR A 298 16.90 -23.37 -13.57
N LEU A 299 16.58 -22.12 -13.86
CA LEU A 299 15.21 -21.62 -14.03
C LEU A 299 15.01 -21.26 -15.49
N THR A 300 14.08 -21.91 -16.18
CA THR A 300 13.64 -21.58 -17.54
C THR A 300 12.18 -21.13 -17.47
N THR A 301 11.91 -19.87 -17.77
CA THR A 301 10.56 -19.31 -17.77
C THR A 301 10.21 -18.82 -19.17
N ARG A 302 9.12 -19.36 -19.72
CA ARG A 302 8.44 -18.82 -20.89
C ARG A 302 7.21 -18.03 -20.41
N THR A 303 7.17 -16.75 -20.71
CA THR A 303 6.07 -15.84 -20.35
C THR A 303 5.28 -15.46 -21.60
N ARG A 304 3.95 -15.44 -21.48
CA ARG A 304 3.05 -14.84 -22.47
C ARG A 304 2.56 -13.50 -21.95
N HIS A 305 2.62 -12.47 -22.80
CA HIS A 305 2.12 -11.13 -22.48
C HIS A 305 0.80 -10.83 -23.20
N ARG A 306 -0.08 -10.08 -22.52
CA ARG A 306 -1.31 -9.52 -23.12
C ARG A 306 -1.53 -8.10 -22.60
N SER A 307 -1.90 -7.18 -23.51
CA SER A 307 -2.34 -5.82 -23.12
C SER A 307 -3.77 -5.87 -22.60
N VAL A 308 -4.03 -5.17 -21.50
CA VAL A 308 -5.31 -4.99 -20.85
C VAL A 308 -5.49 -3.51 -20.58
N GLU A 309 -6.44 -2.89 -21.28
CA GLU A 309 -6.76 -1.47 -21.06
C GLU A 309 -7.70 -1.34 -19.87
N SER A 310 -7.32 -0.52 -18.89
CA SER A 310 -8.13 -0.15 -17.74
C SER A 310 -8.00 1.35 -17.48
N HIS A 311 -8.58 1.85 -16.39
CA HIS A 311 -8.49 3.27 -16.05
C HIS A 311 -8.70 3.54 -14.56
N ASN A 312 -8.08 4.58 -14.04
CA ASN A 312 -8.45 5.18 -12.76
C ASN A 312 -9.58 6.18 -12.97
N LEU A 313 -10.32 6.52 -11.91
CA LEU A 313 -11.25 7.64 -11.86
C LEU A 313 -10.75 8.70 -10.87
N VAL A 314 -10.78 9.96 -11.30
CA VAL A 314 -10.24 11.09 -10.55
C VAL A 314 -11.27 12.22 -10.56
N ALA A 315 -11.71 12.62 -9.38
CA ALA A 315 -12.57 13.78 -9.17
C ALA A 315 -11.93 14.74 -8.18
N ARG A 316 -12.28 16.03 -8.28
CA ARG A 316 -11.76 17.08 -7.41
C ARG A 316 -12.87 17.96 -6.86
N LEU A 317 -12.76 18.27 -5.58
CA LEU A 317 -13.40 19.43 -4.96
C LEU A 317 -12.35 20.55 -4.85
N GLU A 318 -12.57 21.66 -5.54
CA GLU A 318 -11.64 22.80 -5.52
C GLU A 318 -11.66 23.50 -4.16
N GLY A 319 -10.46 23.82 -3.65
CA GLY A 319 -10.29 24.53 -2.38
C GLY A 319 -10.70 26.01 -2.46
N SER A 320 -11.09 26.57 -1.31
CA SER A 320 -11.58 27.95 -1.21
C SER A 320 -10.50 29.00 -0.95
N ASP A 321 -9.31 28.60 -0.48
CA ASP A 321 -8.25 29.53 -0.08
C ASP A 321 -7.30 29.79 -1.26
N PRO A 322 -7.11 31.05 -1.70
CA PRO A 322 -6.26 31.35 -2.84
C PRO A 322 -4.80 30.93 -2.74
N ASP A 323 -4.27 30.76 -1.52
CA ASP A 323 -2.88 30.37 -1.28
C ASP A 323 -2.74 28.84 -1.13
N LEU A 324 -3.83 28.13 -0.83
CA LEU A 324 -3.80 26.70 -0.49
C LEU A 324 -4.61 25.81 -1.45
N ARG A 325 -5.50 26.37 -2.27
CA ARG A 325 -6.37 25.58 -3.16
C ARG A 325 -5.61 24.74 -4.18
N ASP A 326 -4.36 25.10 -4.48
CA ASP A 326 -3.50 24.35 -5.39
C ASP A 326 -2.76 23.20 -4.69
N GLU A 327 -2.91 23.03 -3.37
CA GLU A 327 -2.47 21.85 -2.62
C GLU A 327 -3.60 20.83 -2.50
N HIS A 328 -3.25 19.54 -2.52
CA HIS A 328 -4.21 18.44 -2.65
C HIS A 328 -4.11 17.43 -1.52
N VAL A 329 -5.23 17.19 -0.84
CA VAL A 329 -5.44 16.01 0.00
C VAL A 329 -6.10 14.92 -0.85
N VAL A 330 -5.52 13.73 -0.91
CA VAL A 330 -6.00 12.64 -1.76
C VAL A 330 -6.66 11.56 -0.91
N TYR A 331 -7.90 11.19 -1.23
CA TYR A 331 -8.54 9.97 -0.75
C TYR A 331 -8.50 8.93 -1.87
N VAL A 332 -7.99 7.73 -1.57
CA VAL A 332 -7.85 6.65 -2.54
C VAL A 332 -8.56 5.38 -2.08
N ALA A 333 -9.26 4.73 -3.00
CA ALA A 333 -9.78 3.37 -2.85
C ALA A 333 -9.70 2.65 -4.20
N HIS A 334 -9.44 1.35 -4.20
CA HIS A 334 -9.58 0.54 -5.41
C HIS A 334 -11.04 0.14 -5.64
N ILE A 335 -11.38 -0.09 -6.91
CA ILE A 335 -12.71 -0.59 -7.32
C ILE A 335 -12.66 -1.98 -7.97
N ASP A 336 -11.49 -2.42 -8.40
CA ASP A 336 -11.32 -3.75 -8.99
C ASP A 336 -11.33 -4.86 -7.94
N HIS A 337 -11.83 -6.03 -8.31
CA HIS A 337 -11.56 -7.26 -7.57
C HIS A 337 -11.07 -8.35 -8.55
N PHE A 338 -11.11 -9.63 -8.18
CA PHE A 338 -10.53 -10.71 -9.00
C PHE A 338 -11.32 -11.09 -10.25
N GLY A 339 -12.57 -10.65 -10.40
CA GLY A 339 -13.43 -11.07 -11.51
C GLY A 339 -14.03 -12.46 -11.31
N VAL A 340 -14.07 -13.26 -12.38
CA VAL A 340 -14.54 -14.65 -12.36
C VAL A 340 -13.35 -15.59 -12.23
N GLY A 341 -13.36 -16.45 -11.21
CA GLY A 341 -12.21 -17.30 -10.85
C GLY A 341 -12.58 -18.71 -10.43
N VAL A 342 -11.78 -19.29 -9.52
CA VAL A 342 -12.01 -20.63 -8.98
C VAL A 342 -13.30 -20.64 -8.18
N ALA A 343 -14.19 -21.58 -8.47
CA ALA A 343 -15.49 -21.66 -7.82
C ALA A 343 -15.39 -22.18 -6.37
N VAL A 344 -16.21 -21.61 -5.48
CA VAL A 344 -16.44 -22.06 -4.10
C VAL A 344 -17.93 -22.32 -3.95
N ASP A 345 -18.29 -23.55 -3.56
CA ASP A 345 -19.69 -23.97 -3.39
C ASP A 345 -20.61 -23.71 -4.60
N GLY A 346 -20.03 -23.69 -5.81
CA GLY A 346 -20.74 -23.49 -7.08
C GLY A 346 -20.75 -22.05 -7.59
N ASP A 347 -20.30 -21.08 -6.80
CA ASP A 347 -20.13 -19.69 -7.22
C ASP A 347 -18.69 -19.42 -7.65
N SER A 348 -18.51 -18.70 -8.75
CA SER A 348 -17.19 -18.35 -9.33
C SER A 348 -16.95 -16.85 -9.41
N ILE A 349 -17.92 -16.02 -9.01
CA ILE A 349 -17.81 -14.56 -9.07
C ILE A 349 -17.19 -14.06 -7.78
N TYR A 350 -16.11 -13.30 -7.86
CA TYR A 350 -15.47 -12.69 -6.70
C TYR A 350 -16.05 -11.29 -6.55
N ASN A 351 -17.20 -11.18 -5.89
CA ASN A 351 -17.95 -9.92 -5.80
C ASN A 351 -17.28 -8.88 -4.89
N GLY A 352 -16.52 -9.27 -3.87
CA GLY A 352 -15.69 -8.32 -3.13
C GLY A 352 -16.49 -7.21 -2.44
N ALA A 353 -17.47 -7.60 -1.64
CA ALA A 353 -18.31 -6.66 -0.91
C ALA A 353 -17.55 -5.92 0.19
N HIS A 354 -16.71 -6.63 0.94
CA HIS A 354 -15.82 -6.01 1.91
C HIS A 354 -14.50 -5.60 1.25
N ASP A 355 -13.83 -6.55 0.59
CA ASP A 355 -12.66 -6.32 -0.23
C ASP A 355 -13.08 -6.24 -1.70
N ASN A 356 -13.55 -5.09 -2.18
CA ASN A 356 -13.18 -3.74 -1.75
C ASN A 356 -14.32 -2.73 -1.78
N ALA A 357 -15.53 -3.16 -2.15
CA ALA A 357 -16.66 -2.26 -2.36
C ALA A 357 -16.93 -1.39 -1.12
N SER A 358 -16.66 -1.90 0.08
CA SER A 358 -16.76 -1.16 1.32
C SER A 358 -15.80 0.04 1.42
N GLY A 359 -14.53 -0.10 1.00
CA GLY A 359 -13.58 1.02 0.97
C GLY A 359 -14.02 2.12 -0.01
N SER A 360 -14.41 1.71 -1.21
CA SER A 360 -14.96 2.62 -2.23
C SER A 360 -16.24 3.32 -1.79
N ALA A 361 -17.15 2.62 -1.11
CA ALA A 361 -18.34 3.20 -0.52
C ALA A 361 -18.00 4.28 0.53
N ILE A 362 -16.98 4.04 1.37
CA ILE A 362 -16.54 5.02 2.35
C ILE A 362 -15.97 6.27 1.67
N VAL A 363 -15.17 6.15 0.59
CA VAL A 363 -14.67 7.33 -0.15
C VAL A 363 -15.81 8.14 -0.77
N LEU A 364 -16.83 7.49 -1.34
CA LEU A 364 -18.02 8.18 -1.86
C LEU A 364 -18.78 8.95 -0.76
N GLU A 365 -18.86 8.40 0.45
CA GLU A 365 -19.51 9.07 1.57
C GLU A 365 -18.64 10.17 2.20
N ILE A 366 -17.32 10.03 2.19
CA ILE A 366 -16.39 11.13 2.53
C ILE A 366 -16.57 12.29 1.53
N ALA A 367 -16.67 11.98 0.24
CA ALA A 367 -16.96 12.98 -0.78
C ALA A 367 -18.29 13.71 -0.53
N ARG A 368 -19.34 12.96 -0.14
CA ARG A 368 -20.63 13.54 0.29
C ARG A 368 -20.49 14.47 1.50
N ALA A 369 -19.69 14.10 2.50
CA ALA A 369 -19.46 14.95 3.66
C ALA A 369 -18.77 16.26 3.27
N PHE A 370 -17.75 16.22 2.41
CA PHE A 370 -17.08 17.42 1.91
C PHE A 370 -18.01 18.33 1.09
N THR A 371 -18.85 17.77 0.22
CA THR A 371 -19.77 18.58 -0.60
C THR A 371 -20.98 19.09 0.18
N ALA A 372 -21.26 18.53 1.37
CA ALA A 372 -22.26 19.04 2.29
C ALA A 372 -21.78 20.25 3.13
N LEU A 373 -20.48 20.58 3.09
CA LEU A 373 -19.97 21.77 3.75
C LEU A 373 -20.56 23.05 3.11
N PRO A 374 -20.88 24.08 3.93
CA PRO A 374 -21.37 25.35 3.39
C PRO A 374 -20.31 26.12 2.59
N ALA A 375 -19.03 25.81 2.80
CA ALA A 375 -17.90 26.32 2.04
C ALA A 375 -16.87 25.21 1.84
N ALA A 376 -16.23 25.18 0.67
CA ALA A 376 -15.17 24.23 0.39
C ALA A 376 -13.99 24.40 1.38
N PRO A 377 -13.25 23.32 1.69
CA PRO A 377 -12.05 23.40 2.53
C PRO A 377 -10.98 24.31 1.90
N ARG A 378 -9.95 24.71 2.66
CA ARG A 378 -8.92 25.62 2.14
C ARG A 378 -8.11 24.99 1.01
N ARG A 379 -7.66 23.75 1.19
CA ARG A 379 -7.01 22.92 0.16
C ARG A 379 -8.03 22.22 -0.73
N SER A 380 -7.61 21.89 -1.95
CA SER A 380 -8.40 21.00 -2.80
C SER A 380 -8.37 19.56 -2.26
N VAL A 381 -9.45 18.82 -2.53
CA VAL A 381 -9.56 17.40 -2.20
C VAL A 381 -9.71 16.60 -3.49
N VAL A 382 -8.89 15.57 -3.66
CA VAL A 382 -8.95 14.63 -4.78
C VAL A 382 -9.55 13.31 -4.29
N PHE A 383 -10.56 12.83 -4.99
CA PHE A 383 -11.14 11.50 -4.80
C PHE A 383 -10.67 10.62 -5.95
N LEU A 384 -9.85 9.62 -5.62
CA LEU A 384 -9.16 8.75 -6.55
C LEU A 384 -9.69 7.32 -6.39
N PHE A 385 -10.29 6.77 -7.44
CA PHE A 385 -10.72 5.38 -7.49
C PHE A 385 -9.84 4.62 -8.47
N VAL A 386 -9.07 3.65 -8.00
CA VAL A 386 -8.00 3.03 -8.80
C VAL A 386 -8.36 1.65 -9.33
N THR A 387 -7.67 1.26 -10.40
CA THR A 387 -7.70 -0.09 -10.96
C THR A 387 -6.51 -0.92 -10.50
N ALA A 388 -6.61 -2.24 -10.66
CA ALA A 388 -5.52 -3.20 -10.52
C ALA A 388 -4.75 -3.14 -9.20
N GLU A 389 -5.43 -2.85 -8.09
CA GLU A 389 -4.84 -2.90 -6.75
C GLU A 389 -4.54 -4.36 -6.37
N GLU A 390 -5.45 -5.28 -6.69
CA GLU A 390 -5.37 -6.72 -6.39
C GLU A 390 -4.18 -7.41 -7.04
N TRP A 391 -3.60 -6.74 -8.03
CA TRP A 391 -2.46 -7.19 -8.81
C TRP A 391 -1.16 -6.47 -8.46
N GLY A 392 -1.14 -5.71 -7.36
CA GLY A 392 0.04 -5.05 -6.81
C GLY A 392 -0.02 -3.53 -6.81
N LEU A 393 -1.14 -2.94 -6.38
CA LEU A 393 -1.32 -1.48 -6.22
C LEU A 393 -1.13 -0.69 -7.53
N LEU A 394 -1.40 -1.29 -8.69
CA LEU A 394 -0.90 -0.79 -9.97
C LEU A 394 -1.56 0.54 -10.38
N GLY A 395 -2.85 0.72 -10.14
CA GLY A 395 -3.54 1.97 -10.47
C GLY A 395 -3.09 3.13 -9.59
N SER A 396 -2.88 2.92 -8.28
CA SER A 396 -2.35 3.97 -7.40
C SER A 396 -0.88 4.26 -7.66
N ASP A 397 -0.06 3.24 -7.93
CA ASP A 397 1.35 3.38 -8.34
C ASP A 397 1.46 4.19 -9.64
N TYR A 398 0.60 3.93 -10.62
CA TYR A 398 0.54 4.68 -11.86
C TYR A 398 0.12 6.14 -11.62
N TRP A 399 -0.98 6.38 -10.89
CA TRP A 399 -1.47 7.75 -10.68
C TRP A 399 -0.45 8.60 -9.92
N VAL A 400 0.19 8.07 -8.87
CA VAL A 400 1.12 8.88 -8.08
C VAL A 400 2.43 9.19 -8.81
N ARG A 401 2.83 8.35 -9.78
CA ARG A 401 3.98 8.59 -10.67
C ARG A 401 3.64 9.47 -11.87
N HIS A 402 2.38 9.50 -12.27
CA HIS A 402 1.87 10.31 -13.38
C HIS A 402 0.59 11.06 -12.97
N PRO A 403 0.64 11.93 -11.94
CA PRO A 403 -0.57 12.52 -11.40
C PRO A 403 -1.19 13.52 -12.37
N THR A 404 -2.51 13.64 -12.32
CA THR A 404 -3.27 14.65 -13.08
C THR A 404 -3.28 16.03 -12.39
N VAL A 405 -2.55 16.15 -11.29
CA VAL A 405 -2.19 17.38 -10.57
C VAL A 405 -0.67 17.41 -10.39
N PRO A 406 -0.02 18.57 -10.15
CA PRO A 406 1.43 18.60 -9.89
C PRO A 406 1.80 17.70 -8.70
N GLN A 407 2.80 16.83 -8.83
CA GLN A 407 3.12 15.82 -7.82
C GLN A 407 3.48 16.45 -6.46
N GLU A 408 4.25 17.53 -6.50
CA GLU A 408 4.66 18.32 -5.32
C GLU A 408 3.49 19.00 -4.62
N SER A 409 2.32 19.10 -5.26
CA SER A 409 1.13 19.67 -4.65
C SER A 409 0.37 18.68 -3.75
N ILE A 410 0.69 17.39 -3.82
CA ILE A 410 0.04 16.36 -3.01
C ILE A 410 0.61 16.42 -1.59
N VAL A 411 -0.23 16.80 -0.62
CA VAL A 411 0.23 17.04 0.77
C VAL A 411 -0.01 15.84 1.68
N ALA A 412 -1.00 15.01 1.36
CA ALA A 412 -1.36 13.83 2.14
C ALA A 412 -2.17 12.85 1.28
N ASN A 413 -2.11 11.58 1.66
CA ASN A 413 -2.99 10.54 1.16
C ASN A 413 -3.74 9.82 2.31
N PHE A 414 -4.98 9.41 2.02
CA PHE A 414 -5.83 8.60 2.87
C PHE A 414 -6.33 7.40 2.06
N SER A 415 -5.93 6.19 2.44
CA SER A 415 -6.41 4.96 1.81
C SER A 415 -7.59 4.35 2.53
N LEU A 416 -8.55 3.88 1.76
CA LEU A 416 -9.75 3.21 2.21
C LEU A 416 -9.89 1.88 1.46
N ASP A 417 -9.68 0.81 2.21
CA ASP A 417 -9.88 -0.57 1.82
C ASP A 417 -10.33 -1.30 3.09
N MET A 418 -11.25 -2.25 2.98
CA MET A 418 -11.75 -3.11 4.05
C MET A 418 -11.69 -2.49 5.46
N PRO A 419 -12.47 -1.43 5.77
CA PRO A 419 -12.48 -0.79 7.09
C PRO A 419 -12.95 -1.69 8.24
N PHE A 420 -13.25 -2.98 8.01
CA PHE A 420 -13.81 -3.96 8.93
C PHE A 420 -15.12 -3.51 9.62
N LEU A 421 -16.25 -3.96 9.08
CA LEU A 421 -17.60 -3.49 9.40
C LEU A 421 -18.43 -4.55 10.13
N PHE A 422 -17.86 -5.33 11.06
CA PHE A 422 -18.57 -6.45 11.71
C PHE A 422 -18.92 -6.20 13.20
N HIS A 423 -18.56 -5.03 13.69
CA HIS A 423 -18.89 -4.54 15.02
C HIS A 423 -18.86 -3.00 15.01
N PRO A 424 -19.44 -2.34 16.02
CA PRO A 424 -19.34 -0.89 16.16
C PRO A 424 -17.87 -0.45 16.20
N LEU A 425 -17.57 0.69 15.58
CA LEU A 425 -16.23 1.28 15.64
C LEU A 425 -16.00 1.89 17.02
N ARG A 426 -15.06 1.32 17.79
CA ARG A 426 -14.67 1.77 19.14
C ARG A 426 -13.23 2.21 19.21
N ASP A 427 -12.37 1.51 18.49
CA ASP A 427 -10.96 1.80 18.33
C ASP A 427 -10.56 1.77 16.85
N ILE A 428 -9.51 2.52 16.53
CA ILE A 428 -8.90 2.55 15.20
C ILE A 428 -7.42 2.21 15.27
N VAL A 429 -6.89 1.72 14.15
CA VAL A 429 -5.47 1.55 13.90
C VAL A 429 -5.11 2.41 12.68
N PRO A 430 -4.57 3.62 12.90
CA PRO A 430 -4.18 4.54 11.82
C PRO A 430 -2.77 4.23 11.33
N TYR A 431 -2.62 3.22 10.47
CA TYR A 431 -1.35 2.90 9.83
C TYR A 431 -0.79 4.15 9.14
N GLY A 432 0.45 4.53 9.46
CA GLY A 432 1.10 5.74 8.96
C GLY A 432 1.25 6.86 9.99
N ALA A 433 0.42 6.88 11.04
CA ALA A 433 0.44 7.93 12.06
C ALA A 433 1.79 8.01 12.80
N ASP A 434 2.40 6.86 13.10
CA ASP A 434 3.70 6.82 13.78
C ASP A 434 4.84 7.46 12.98
N HIS A 435 4.67 7.68 11.67
CA HIS A 435 5.74 8.12 10.77
C HIS A 435 5.69 9.61 10.41
N SER A 436 4.55 10.27 10.56
CA SER A 436 4.36 11.64 10.08
C SER A 436 3.55 12.50 11.05
N THR A 437 3.51 13.80 10.82
CA THR A 437 2.67 14.73 11.58
C THR A 437 1.17 14.50 11.35
N LEU A 438 0.77 13.56 10.48
CA LEU A 438 -0.64 13.15 10.35
C LEU A 438 -1.19 12.49 11.63
N ASP A 439 -0.32 12.08 12.56
CA ASP A 439 -0.71 11.61 13.89
C ASP A 439 -1.59 12.63 14.62
N ASP A 440 -1.22 13.92 14.57
CA ASP A 440 -1.96 14.97 15.25
C ASP A 440 -3.37 15.14 14.66
N ASP A 441 -3.47 15.04 13.32
CA ASP A 441 -4.71 15.15 12.58
C ASP A 441 -5.68 13.99 12.95
N VAL A 442 -5.19 12.75 12.99
CA VAL A 442 -6.03 11.58 13.30
C VAL A 442 -6.37 11.49 14.78
N ARG A 443 -5.48 11.93 15.68
CA ARG A 443 -5.77 12.04 17.12
C ARG A 443 -6.88 13.05 17.40
N ALA A 444 -6.87 14.20 16.72
CA ALA A 444 -7.94 15.19 16.83
C ALA A 444 -9.30 14.63 16.38
N ALA A 445 -9.32 13.92 15.24
CA ALA A 445 -10.52 13.26 14.74
C ALA A 445 -11.03 12.14 15.67
N ALA A 446 -10.14 11.28 16.16
CA ALA A 446 -10.47 10.21 17.10
C ALA A 446 -11.04 10.78 18.41
N ALA A 447 -10.43 11.84 18.96
CA ALA A 447 -10.93 12.52 20.15
C ALA A 447 -12.33 13.11 19.94
N ARG A 448 -12.59 13.74 18.78
CA ARG A 448 -13.92 14.28 18.41
C ARG A 448 -15.00 13.20 18.38
N MET A 449 -14.63 11.99 17.99
CA MET A 449 -15.55 10.84 17.87
C MET A 449 -15.59 9.96 19.12
N GLY A 450 -14.69 10.17 20.09
CA GLY A 450 -14.55 9.30 21.26
C GLY A 450 -14.00 7.91 20.90
N LEU A 451 -13.15 7.81 19.87
CA LEU A 451 -12.50 6.58 19.44
C LEU A 451 -11.15 6.41 20.13
N ALA A 452 -10.85 5.18 20.56
CA ALA A 452 -9.51 4.82 21.00
C ALA A 452 -8.57 4.65 19.78
N ILE A 453 -7.27 4.80 20.00
CA ILE A 453 -6.23 4.47 19.01
C ILE A 453 -5.39 3.34 19.60
N GLY A 454 -5.45 2.18 18.94
CA GLY A 454 -4.74 0.97 19.35
C GLY A 454 -3.47 0.70 18.54
N PRO A 455 -2.58 -0.19 19.03
CA PRO A 455 -1.48 -0.71 18.21
C PRO A 455 -2.03 -1.63 17.10
N ASP A 456 -1.19 -1.94 16.12
CA ASP A 456 -1.48 -2.98 15.12
C ASP A 456 -1.68 -4.35 15.79
N PRO A 457 -2.89 -4.93 15.76
CA PRO A 457 -3.19 -6.17 16.46
C PRO A 457 -2.80 -7.42 15.66
N ILE A 458 -2.42 -7.28 14.38
CA ILE A 458 -2.12 -8.37 13.45
C ILE A 458 -0.88 -8.05 12.58
N PRO A 459 0.28 -7.74 13.18
CA PRO A 459 1.49 -7.31 12.46
C PRO A 459 2.01 -8.35 11.46
N GLU A 460 1.72 -9.63 11.68
CA GLU A 460 2.01 -10.68 10.72
C GLU A 460 1.25 -10.51 9.40
N GLN A 461 0.10 -9.82 9.37
CA GLN A 461 -0.64 -9.56 8.14
C GLN A 461 -0.01 -8.47 7.27
N VAL A 462 1.01 -7.76 7.80
CA VAL A 462 1.80 -6.73 7.10
C VAL A 462 0.95 -5.64 6.45
N LEU A 463 -0.17 -5.27 7.09
CA LEU A 463 -1.19 -4.39 6.53
C LEU A 463 -0.68 -3.01 6.09
N PHE A 464 0.40 -2.53 6.71
CA PHE A 464 1.03 -1.24 6.40
C PHE A 464 1.49 -1.09 4.93
N ILE A 465 1.73 -2.17 4.20
CA ILE A 465 2.19 -2.10 2.79
C ILE A 465 1.18 -2.68 1.80
N ARG A 466 -0.01 -3.04 2.25
CA ARG A 466 -0.98 -3.88 1.52
C ARG A 466 -2.15 -3.13 0.91
N SER A 467 -2.04 -1.81 0.77
CA SER A 467 -3.06 -1.02 0.11
C SER A 467 -2.45 0.24 -0.48
N ASP A 468 -3.24 0.99 -1.23
CA ASP A 468 -2.82 2.06 -2.14
C ASP A 468 -1.96 3.16 -1.50
N HIS A 469 -2.10 3.43 -0.20
CA HIS A 469 -1.31 4.44 0.52
C HIS A 469 0.19 4.18 0.40
N PHE A 470 0.59 2.92 0.27
CA PHE A 470 1.99 2.57 0.15
C PHE A 470 2.59 3.06 -1.17
N SER A 471 1.80 3.19 -2.24
CA SER A 471 2.24 3.86 -3.48
C SER A 471 2.60 5.32 -3.23
N PHE A 472 1.84 6.03 -2.40
CA PHE A 472 2.12 7.42 -2.00
C PHE A 472 3.34 7.53 -1.09
N ILE A 473 3.46 6.64 -0.12
CA ILE A 473 4.63 6.58 0.78
C ILE A 473 5.91 6.39 -0.02
N ARG A 474 5.90 5.52 -1.04
CA ARG A 474 7.06 5.30 -1.94
C ARG A 474 7.46 6.54 -2.74
N GLN A 475 6.55 7.51 -2.92
CA GLN A 475 6.82 8.81 -3.52
C GLN A 475 7.10 9.92 -2.50
N GLY A 476 7.30 9.56 -1.23
CA GLY A 476 7.62 10.51 -0.15
C GLY A 476 6.42 11.30 0.37
N ILE A 477 5.19 10.93 0.00
CA ILE A 477 3.96 11.59 0.45
C ILE A 477 3.49 10.94 1.76
N PRO A 478 3.33 11.70 2.85
CA PRO A 478 2.74 11.19 4.08
C PRO A 478 1.33 10.63 3.83
N ALA A 479 1.06 9.44 4.33
CA ALA A 479 -0.22 8.77 4.10
C ALA A 479 -0.76 8.08 5.35
N LEU A 480 -2.08 7.95 5.42
CA LEU A 480 -2.78 7.18 6.45
C LEU A 480 -3.65 6.09 5.82
N PHE A 481 -3.68 4.94 6.49
CA PHE A 481 -4.64 3.88 6.25
C PHE A 481 -5.33 3.55 7.57
N ILE A 482 -6.54 4.07 7.75
CA ILE A 482 -7.27 3.96 9.02
C ILE A 482 -8.16 2.72 8.96
N LYS A 483 -7.84 1.71 9.77
CA LYS A 483 -8.63 0.47 9.94
C LYS A 483 -9.33 0.46 11.30
N SER A 484 -10.36 -0.37 11.45
CA SER A 484 -10.87 -0.73 12.79
C SER A 484 -9.79 -1.43 13.60
N GLY A 485 -9.76 -1.18 14.90
CA GLY A 485 -9.18 -2.13 15.84
C GLY A 485 -10.16 -3.28 16.13
N PHE A 486 -9.99 -3.94 17.27
CA PHE A 486 -10.73 -5.16 17.61
C PHE A 486 -11.69 -4.98 18.80
N GLU A 487 -11.87 -3.77 19.31
CA GLU A 487 -12.84 -3.52 20.37
C GLU A 487 -14.27 -3.56 19.83
N THR A 488 -15.05 -4.54 20.29
CA THR A 488 -16.47 -4.74 19.90
C THR A 488 -17.44 -3.94 20.77
N GLY A 489 -17.03 -3.64 22.01
CA GLY A 489 -17.89 -3.03 23.04
C GLY A 489 -18.85 -4.01 23.72
N ASP A 490 -18.71 -5.31 23.49
CA ASP A 490 -19.45 -6.40 24.13
C ASP A 490 -18.55 -7.63 24.36
N GLU A 491 -19.13 -8.80 24.69
CA GLU A 491 -18.36 -10.03 24.96
C GLU A 491 -17.75 -10.71 23.71
N ARG A 492 -18.06 -10.23 22.50
CA ARG A 492 -17.54 -10.84 21.26
C ARG A 492 -16.06 -10.50 21.09
N ASP A 493 -15.30 -11.48 20.61
CA ASP A 493 -13.88 -11.33 20.30
C ASP A 493 -13.69 -10.82 18.86
N GLY A 494 -13.36 -9.53 18.71
CA GLY A 494 -13.12 -8.90 17.41
C GLY A 494 -11.97 -9.54 16.63
N SER A 495 -10.94 -10.04 17.31
CA SER A 495 -9.82 -10.75 16.68
C SER A 495 -10.28 -12.08 16.10
N ALA A 496 -11.11 -12.83 16.83
CA ALA A 496 -11.67 -14.08 16.33
C ALA A 496 -12.61 -13.86 15.13
N ILE A 497 -13.43 -12.79 15.15
CA ILE A 497 -14.29 -12.42 14.01
C ILE A 497 -13.41 -12.09 12.79
N ASN A 498 -12.37 -11.27 12.96
CA ASN A 498 -11.46 -10.91 11.87
C ASN A 498 -10.72 -12.12 11.29
N ALA A 499 -10.18 -12.98 12.16
CA ALA A 499 -9.47 -14.19 11.77
C ALA A 499 -10.38 -15.18 11.03
N ALA A 500 -11.62 -15.36 11.48
CA ALA A 500 -12.59 -16.21 10.79
C ALA A 500 -12.93 -15.67 9.40
N TRP A 501 -13.22 -14.37 9.29
CA TRP A 501 -13.52 -13.73 8.01
C TRP A 501 -12.36 -13.84 7.02
N ARG A 502 -11.12 -13.58 7.47
CA ARG A 502 -9.91 -13.69 6.63
C ARG A 502 -9.65 -15.11 6.14
N ARG A 503 -9.98 -16.11 6.95
CA ARG A 503 -9.79 -17.52 6.58
C ARG A 503 -10.84 -18.00 5.60
N ASP A 504 -12.11 -17.63 5.84
CA ASP A 504 -13.24 -18.29 5.21
C ASP A 504 -13.88 -17.49 4.07
N VAL A 505 -13.62 -16.18 4.00
CA VAL A 505 -14.31 -15.24 3.11
C VAL A 505 -13.38 -14.42 2.23
N TYR A 506 -12.32 -13.83 2.81
CA TYR A 506 -11.37 -12.95 2.10
C TYR A 506 -10.81 -13.56 0.82
N HIS A 507 -10.87 -12.81 -0.29
CA HIS A 507 -10.42 -13.23 -1.62
C HIS A 507 -11.08 -14.54 -2.09
N THR A 508 -12.38 -14.72 -1.81
CA THR A 508 -13.18 -15.83 -2.31
C THR A 508 -14.52 -15.33 -2.83
N PRO A 509 -15.28 -16.15 -3.59
CA PRO A 509 -16.66 -15.86 -3.96
C PRO A 509 -17.63 -15.68 -2.77
N ARG A 510 -17.20 -15.89 -1.53
CA ARG A 510 -18.05 -15.69 -0.35
C ARG A 510 -18.09 -14.24 0.13
N ASP A 511 -17.27 -13.35 -0.43
CA ASP A 511 -17.25 -11.93 -0.07
C ASP A 511 -18.45 -11.18 -0.68
N GLU A 512 -19.63 -11.50 -0.16
CA GLU A 512 -20.95 -11.07 -0.64
C GLU A 512 -21.55 -9.91 0.16
N ALA A 513 -22.53 -9.18 -0.38
CA ALA A 513 -23.11 -8.05 0.35
C ALA A 513 -23.90 -8.46 1.61
N ASP A 514 -24.32 -9.72 1.72
CA ASP A 514 -25.17 -10.26 2.80
C ASP A 514 -24.38 -10.95 3.92
N GLN A 515 -23.26 -10.33 4.34
CA GLN A 515 -22.38 -10.84 5.40
C GLN A 515 -22.71 -10.34 6.82
N GLY A 516 -23.77 -9.53 6.96
CA GLY A 516 -24.15 -8.95 8.25
C GLY A 516 -23.30 -7.74 8.65
N PHE A 517 -22.98 -6.86 7.71
CA PHE A 517 -22.25 -5.62 7.99
C PHE A 517 -23.00 -4.71 8.98
N ASP A 518 -22.26 -4.16 9.93
CA ASP A 518 -22.62 -3.00 10.71
C ASP A 518 -22.38 -1.73 9.88
N PHE A 519 -23.41 -1.31 9.14
CA PHE A 519 -23.32 -0.09 8.33
C PHE A 519 -23.20 1.20 9.17
N ALA A 520 -23.53 1.17 10.47
CA ALA A 520 -23.25 2.31 11.35
C ALA A 520 -21.74 2.42 11.63
N ALA A 521 -21.02 1.30 11.74
CA ALA A 521 -19.56 1.32 11.73
C ALA A 521 -19.00 1.90 10.42
N GLY A 522 -19.64 1.61 9.28
CA GLY A 522 -19.31 2.23 7.99
C GLY A 522 -19.44 3.76 8.01
N VAL A 523 -20.52 4.28 8.61
CA VAL A 523 -20.68 5.73 8.84
C VAL A 523 -19.54 6.26 9.71
N SER A 524 -19.21 5.61 10.82
CA SER A 524 -18.12 6.05 11.70
C SER A 524 -16.77 6.08 10.99
N HIS A 525 -16.51 5.13 10.10
CA HIS A 525 -15.29 5.13 9.27
C HIS A 525 -15.22 6.29 8.29
N ALA A 526 -16.32 6.60 7.61
CA ALA A 526 -16.38 7.78 6.76
C ALA A 526 -16.18 9.07 7.57
N GLN A 527 -16.79 9.16 8.75
CA GLN A 527 -16.69 10.32 9.63
C GLN A 527 -15.26 10.55 10.15
N VAL A 528 -14.55 9.52 10.63
CA VAL A 528 -13.20 9.70 11.16
C VAL A 528 -12.20 10.06 10.05
N ASN A 529 -12.35 9.47 8.86
CA ASN A 529 -11.52 9.80 7.71
C ASN A 529 -11.82 11.20 7.14
N PHE A 530 -13.10 11.60 7.10
CA PHE A 530 -13.50 12.97 6.77
C PHE A 530 -12.91 13.97 7.74
N LEU A 531 -13.08 13.78 9.06
CA LEU A 531 -12.55 14.70 10.07
C LEU A 531 -11.03 14.84 9.98
N THR A 532 -10.33 13.71 9.79
CA THR A 532 -8.86 13.70 9.69
C THR A 532 -8.39 14.50 8.47
N GLY A 533 -8.90 14.19 7.27
CA GLY A 533 -8.49 14.93 6.08
C GLY A 533 -9.07 16.34 5.99
N TYR A 534 -10.21 16.63 6.62
CA TYR A 534 -10.70 18.01 6.79
C TYR A 534 -9.75 18.82 7.67
N HIS A 535 -9.26 18.24 8.78
CA HIS A 535 -8.25 18.89 9.63
C HIS A 535 -7.00 19.24 8.82
N VAL A 536 -6.50 18.29 8.01
CA VAL A 536 -5.39 18.52 7.08
C VAL A 536 -5.74 19.57 6.03
N ALA A 537 -6.92 19.53 5.42
CA ALA A 537 -7.30 20.44 4.34
C ALA A 537 -7.53 21.89 4.81
N MET A 538 -7.69 22.11 6.13
CA MET A 538 -7.96 23.43 6.72
C MET A 538 -6.74 24.09 7.36
N ARG A 539 -5.77 23.32 7.88
CA ARG A 539 -4.58 23.90 8.54
C ARG A 539 -3.62 24.54 7.53
N ARG A 540 -2.79 25.51 7.93
CA ARG A 540 -1.80 26.10 7.00
C ARG A 540 -0.60 25.21 6.78
N ALA A 541 -0.02 24.66 7.84
CA ALA A 541 1.16 23.79 7.75
C ALA A 541 0.88 22.55 6.88
N ARG A 542 1.88 22.09 6.13
CA ARG A 542 1.83 20.81 5.42
C ARG A 542 2.11 19.65 6.38
N PRO A 543 1.59 18.45 6.13
CA PRO A 543 2.08 17.24 6.79
C PRO A 543 3.54 16.97 6.41
N THR A 544 4.33 16.47 7.36
CA THR A 544 5.74 16.13 7.16
C THR A 544 6.09 14.81 7.84
N TRP A 545 7.13 14.13 7.36
CA TRP A 545 7.71 12.99 8.04
C TRP A 545 8.33 13.42 9.38
N LYS A 546 8.23 12.57 10.41
CA LYS A 546 8.90 12.81 11.69
C LYS A 546 10.42 12.72 11.50
N ALA A 547 11.18 13.51 12.26
CA ALA A 547 12.63 13.53 12.16
C ALA A 547 13.23 12.15 12.47
N GLY A 548 14.10 11.65 11.59
CA GLY A 548 14.73 10.33 11.73
C GLY A 548 13.82 9.13 11.43
N ASP A 549 12.61 9.37 10.93
CA ASP A 549 11.66 8.33 10.57
C ASP A 549 12.23 7.35 9.53
N PHE A 550 11.84 6.07 9.64
CA PHE A 550 12.30 5.02 8.75
C PHE A 550 11.88 5.27 7.29
N PHE A 551 10.60 5.53 7.04
CA PHE A 551 10.09 5.78 5.69
C PHE A 551 10.45 7.18 5.21
N GLY A 552 10.49 8.17 6.09
CA GLY A 552 11.01 9.51 5.79
C GLY A 552 12.46 9.48 5.29
N ARG A 553 13.32 8.60 5.81
CA ARG A 553 14.69 8.43 5.32
C ARG A 553 14.78 7.71 3.98
N ILE A 554 13.93 6.70 3.75
CA ILE A 554 13.99 5.88 2.53
C ILE A 554 13.30 6.58 1.35
N PHE A 555 12.18 7.26 1.61
CA PHE A 555 11.31 7.83 0.58
C PHE A 555 11.10 9.35 0.69
N GLY A 556 11.28 9.94 1.88
CA GLY A 556 10.91 11.34 2.15
C GLY A 556 11.87 12.40 1.63
N THR A 557 13.02 12.02 1.05
CA THR A 557 13.95 12.97 0.42
C THR A 557 13.82 12.82 -1.10
N PRO A 558 13.50 13.89 -1.87
CA PRO A 558 13.57 13.81 -3.32
C PRO A 558 14.98 13.37 -3.74
N PRO A 559 15.14 12.56 -4.80
CA PRO A 559 16.47 12.31 -5.35
C PRO A 559 17.14 13.66 -5.61
N ALA A 560 18.38 13.83 -5.12
CA ALA A 560 19.15 15.04 -5.37
C ALA A 560 19.18 15.32 -6.87
N SER A 561 18.74 16.51 -7.26
CA SER A 561 18.72 16.97 -8.65
C SER A 561 20.12 17.23 -9.19
#